data_AF-A0A2N0WD32-F1
#
_entry.id   AF-A0A2N0WD32-F1
#
_cell.length_a   1.000
_cell.length_b   1.000
_cell.length_c   1.000
_cell.angle_alpha   90.00
_cell.angle_beta   90.00
_cell.angle_gamma   90.00
#
_symmetry.space_group_name_H-M   'P 1'
#
loop_
_entity.id
_entity.type
_entity.pdbx_description
1 polymer ?
#
loop_
_entity_poly.entity_id
_entity_poly.type
_entity_poly.pdbx_seq_one_letter_code
_entity_poly.pdbx_strand_id
1 'polypeptide(L)'
;MNKVYKVVWNASLGAWVAVSELAKTKTKTRGSIGQVVSLEQQEQQNGFSLFFNYKSLSLAIFAVFTTTFAFAGYEAGNGSATTRANCTRTSVGSGGEAAGIAINNESGIACASAIESIAIGANIAAQGEQSTVLGNDVIASTSAVQAVVIGSNFNANPVTSNGKGGVAIGSGLSAAHSSAIADGQGTLALG
;
A
#
# COMPACT_ATOMS: atom_id res chain seq x y z
N MET A 1 -36.92 19.59 -55.25
CA MET A 1 -36.15 20.54 -54.40
C MET A 1 -34.70 20.09 -54.42
N ASN A 2 -33.79 20.89 -54.99
CA ASN A 2 -32.37 20.53 -54.96
C ASN A 2 -31.80 20.95 -53.60
N LYS A 3 -31.35 19.96 -52.82
CA LYS A 3 -30.61 20.19 -51.59
C LYS A 3 -29.13 20.18 -51.93
N VAL A 4 -28.42 21.23 -51.58
CA VAL A 4 -26.95 21.25 -51.66
C VAL A 4 -26.45 21.00 -50.23
N TYR A 5 -25.52 20.06 -50.10
CA TYR A 5 -24.91 19.72 -48.82
C TYR A 5 -23.49 20.27 -48.79
N LYS A 6 -23.14 20.95 -47.70
CA LYS A 6 -21.77 21.38 -47.40
C LYS A 6 -21.34 20.84 -46.05
N VAL A 7 -20.05 20.51 -45.93
CA VAL A 7 -19.44 20.05 -44.68
C VAL A 7 -18.74 21.25 -44.05
N VAL A 8 -19.10 21.57 -42.81
CA VAL A 8 -18.57 22.73 -42.08
C VAL A 8 -18.00 22.25 -40.75
N TRP A 9 -16.87 22.83 -40.34
CA TRP A 9 -16.31 22.60 -39.01
C TRP A 9 -17.16 23.33 -37.96
N ASN A 10 -17.76 22.58 -37.04
CA ASN A 10 -18.48 23.17 -35.90
C ASN A 10 -17.52 23.26 -34.70
N ALA A 11 -17.07 24.47 -34.39
CA ALA A 11 -16.13 24.73 -33.31
C ALA A 11 -16.67 24.40 -31.90
N SER A 12 -18.00 24.43 -31.70
CA SER A 12 -18.63 24.13 -30.41
C SER A 12 -18.69 22.62 -30.14
N LEU A 13 -18.96 21.84 -31.20
CA LEU A 13 -19.04 20.37 -31.11
C LEU A 13 -17.69 19.67 -31.39
N GLY A 14 -16.69 20.39 -31.91
CA GLY A 14 -15.38 19.82 -32.27
C GLY A 14 -15.45 18.77 -33.39
N ALA A 15 -16.45 18.88 -34.28
CA ALA A 15 -16.72 17.88 -35.31
C ALA A 15 -17.09 18.50 -36.66
N TRP A 16 -16.87 17.75 -37.74
CA TRP A 16 -17.36 18.07 -39.07
C TRP A 16 -18.85 17.75 -39.18
N VAL A 17 -19.68 18.75 -39.44
CA VAL A 17 -21.14 18.61 -39.53
C VAL A 17 -21.60 18.87 -40.96
N ALA A 18 -22.45 17.99 -41.49
CA ALA A 18 -23.09 18.20 -42.78
C ALA A 18 -24.33 19.10 -42.62
N VAL A 19 -24.37 20.20 -43.37
CA VAL A 19 -25.48 21.16 -43.34
C VAL A 19 -26.10 21.21 -44.73
N SER A 20 -27.43 21.07 -44.81
CA SER A 20 -28.17 21.22 -46.07
C SER A 20 -28.69 22.65 -46.21
N GLU A 21 -28.37 23.30 -47.33
CA GLU A 21 -28.97 24.57 -47.70
C GLU A 21 -30.04 24.33 -48.78
N LEU A 22 -31.20 24.96 -48.61
CA LEU A 22 -32.28 24.93 -49.60
C LEU A 22 -32.02 26.00 -50.66
N ALA A 23 -31.45 25.60 -51.79
CA ALA A 23 -31.26 26.50 -52.91
C ALA A 23 -32.63 26.86 -53.52
N LYS A 24 -33.13 28.07 -53.25
CA LYS A 24 -34.26 28.64 -54.01
C LYS A 24 -33.74 29.10 -55.37
N THR A 25 -33.88 28.25 -56.39
CA THR A 25 -33.77 28.68 -57.79
C THR A 25 -34.85 29.72 -58.07
N LYS A 26 -34.48 30.85 -58.69
CA LYS A 26 -35.45 31.90 -59.07
C LYS A 26 -36.32 31.38 -60.22
N THR A 27 -37.56 31.05 -59.92
CA THR A 27 -38.62 30.83 -60.92
C THR A 27 -39.68 31.90 -60.72
N LYS A 28 -39.98 32.67 -61.77
CA LYS A 28 -41.08 33.66 -61.78
C LYS A 28 -42.42 32.93 -61.67
N THR A 29 -43.18 33.18 -60.60
CA THR A 29 -44.66 33.19 -60.63
C THR A 29 -45.25 33.82 -59.36
N ARG A 30 -46.34 34.57 -59.56
CA ARG A 30 -47.15 35.29 -58.56
C ARG A 30 -47.66 34.36 -57.45
N GLY A 31 -47.66 34.83 -56.20
CA GLY A 31 -48.35 34.18 -55.10
C GLY A 31 -48.11 34.86 -53.75
N SER A 32 -49.21 35.22 -53.09
CA SER A 32 -49.41 35.95 -51.83
C SER A 32 -48.28 35.96 -50.78
N ILE A 33 -48.09 37.13 -50.17
CA ILE A 33 -47.18 37.41 -49.05
C ILE A 33 -47.72 36.71 -47.79
N GLY A 34 -47.11 35.58 -47.43
CA GLY A 34 -47.29 34.92 -46.13
C GLY A 34 -46.26 35.44 -45.14
N GLN A 35 -46.71 36.35 -44.28
CA GLN A 35 -46.24 36.69 -42.93
C GLN A 35 -44.92 36.06 -42.46
N VAL A 36 -43.90 36.90 -42.32
CA VAL A 36 -42.68 36.62 -41.57
C VAL A 36 -43.04 36.49 -40.10
N VAL A 37 -42.89 35.30 -39.53
CA VAL A 37 -42.92 35.10 -38.09
C VAL A 37 -41.47 35.15 -37.62
N SER A 38 -41.09 36.32 -37.12
CA SER A 38 -39.87 36.53 -36.34
C SER A 38 -40.08 35.91 -34.97
N LEU A 39 -39.55 34.71 -34.75
CA LEU A 39 -39.38 34.17 -33.40
C LEU A 39 -38.02 34.64 -32.89
N GLU A 40 -37.99 35.84 -32.31
CA GLU A 40 -36.95 36.22 -31.36
C GLU A 40 -37.20 35.40 -30.08
N GLN A 41 -36.65 34.19 -30.04
CA GLN A 41 -36.41 33.50 -28.78
C GLN A 41 -35.06 34.00 -28.23
N GLN A 42 -35.12 35.07 -27.45
CA GLN A 42 -34.11 35.34 -26.43
C GLN A 42 -34.25 34.27 -25.35
N GLU A 43 -33.59 33.12 -25.53
CA GLU A 43 -33.20 32.29 -24.39
C GLU A 43 -31.75 32.61 -24.06
N GLN A 44 -31.56 33.24 -22.90
CA GLN A 44 -30.29 33.32 -22.21
C GLN A 44 -29.65 31.94 -22.19
N GLN A 45 -28.68 31.72 -23.08
CA GLN A 45 -27.64 30.73 -22.86
C GLN A 45 -26.86 31.17 -21.62
N ASN A 46 -27.35 30.77 -20.44
CA ASN A 46 -26.47 30.55 -19.30
C ASN A 46 -25.51 29.43 -19.70
N GLY A 47 -24.50 29.80 -20.47
CA GLY A 47 -23.35 28.98 -20.75
C GLY A 47 -22.64 28.75 -19.43
N PHE A 48 -23.04 27.70 -18.72
CA PHE A 48 -22.15 27.01 -17.81
C PHE A 48 -21.04 26.42 -18.69
N SER A 49 -20.09 27.27 -19.05
CA SER A 49 -18.77 26.85 -19.44
C SER A 49 -18.15 26.22 -18.20
N LEU A 50 -18.46 24.94 -18.01
CA LEU A 50 -17.62 24.06 -17.21
C LEU A 50 -16.28 24.03 -17.94
N PHE A 51 -15.43 25.02 -17.65
CA PHE A 51 -14.05 25.03 -18.09
C PHE A 51 -13.38 23.82 -17.45
N PHE A 52 -13.33 22.71 -18.19
CA PHE A 52 -12.61 21.52 -17.79
C PHE A 52 -11.13 21.84 -17.83
N ASN A 53 -10.57 22.23 -16.68
CA ASN A 53 -9.16 22.53 -16.56
C ASN A 53 -8.38 21.21 -16.58
N TYR A 54 -7.93 20.80 -17.78
CA TYR A 54 -7.18 19.56 -17.99
C TYR A 54 -5.91 19.46 -17.14
N LYS A 55 -5.32 20.60 -16.71
CA LYS A 55 -4.19 20.62 -15.77
C LYS A 55 -4.60 20.16 -14.36
N SER A 56 -5.80 20.57 -13.93
CA SER A 56 -6.39 20.11 -12.67
C SER A 56 -6.76 18.62 -12.74
N LEU A 57 -7.22 18.14 -13.90
CA LEU A 57 -7.50 16.73 -14.12
C LEU A 57 -6.22 15.88 -14.07
N SER A 58 -5.13 16.37 -14.65
CA SER A 58 -3.82 15.69 -14.60
C SER A 58 -3.30 15.56 -13.16
N LEU A 59 -3.48 16.59 -12.32
CA LEU A 59 -3.08 16.53 -10.91
C LEU A 59 -3.97 15.57 -10.11
N ALA A 60 -5.27 15.56 -10.39
CA ALA A 60 -6.22 14.64 -9.77
C ALA A 60 -5.93 13.18 -10.12
N ILE A 61 -5.59 12.89 -11.37
CA ILE A 61 -5.17 11.55 -11.81
C ILE A 61 -3.87 11.14 -11.12
N PHE A 62 -2.89 12.04 -10.97
CA PHE A 62 -1.64 11.77 -10.26
C PHE A 62 -1.86 11.45 -8.77
N ALA A 63 -2.80 12.13 -8.11
CA ALA A 63 -3.15 11.89 -6.71
C ALA A 63 -3.77 10.50 -6.46
N VAL A 64 -4.38 9.87 -7.48
CA VAL A 64 -4.90 8.49 -7.37
C VAL A 64 -3.77 7.45 -7.36
N PHE A 65 -2.61 7.75 -7.95
CA PHE A 65 -1.45 6.85 -7.93
C PHE A 65 -0.65 6.90 -6.63
N THR A 66 -0.80 7.96 -5.83
CA THR A 66 -0.16 8.08 -4.51
C THR A 66 -1.04 7.46 -3.43
N THR A 67 -1.39 6.19 -3.56
CA THR A 67 -1.99 5.46 -2.44
C THR A 67 -0.94 5.28 -1.36
N THR A 68 -1.24 5.70 -0.13
CA THR A 68 -0.43 5.35 1.04
C THR A 68 -0.57 3.85 1.28
N PHE A 69 0.42 3.06 0.90
CA PHE A 69 0.48 1.65 1.24
C PHE A 69 0.90 1.54 2.72
N ALA A 70 -0.02 1.11 3.58
CA ALA A 70 0.33 0.67 4.93
C ALA A 70 0.68 -0.82 4.83
N PHE A 71 1.96 -1.15 4.95
CA PHE A 71 2.40 -2.54 4.99
C PHE A 71 2.25 -3.04 6.43
N ALA A 72 1.42 -4.05 6.63
CA ALA A 72 1.14 -4.62 7.94
C ALA A 72 2.29 -5.49 8.48
N GLY A 73 3.44 -5.54 7.80
CA GLY A 73 4.65 -6.28 8.15
C GLY A 73 5.58 -6.39 6.94
N TYR A 74 6.86 -6.70 7.16
CA TYR A 74 7.81 -7.07 6.11
C TYR A 74 8.33 -8.48 6.35
N GLU A 75 8.14 -9.36 5.37
CA GLU A 75 8.53 -10.76 5.43
C GLU A 75 9.46 -11.07 4.26
N ALA A 76 10.68 -11.56 4.55
CA ALA A 76 11.66 -11.94 3.53
C ALA A 76 12.33 -13.29 3.84
N GLY A 77 12.50 -14.11 2.80
CA GLY A 77 13.20 -15.40 2.89
C GLY A 77 12.42 -16.54 2.25
N ASN A 78 12.55 -17.76 2.78
CA ASN A 78 12.04 -18.99 2.15
C ASN A 78 10.54 -19.28 2.38
N GLY A 79 9.73 -18.24 2.65
CA GLY A 79 8.29 -18.36 2.93
C GLY A 79 7.94 -18.77 4.36
N SER A 80 8.93 -18.93 5.23
CA SER A 80 8.74 -19.23 6.66
C SER A 80 9.06 -18.04 7.58
N ALA A 81 9.50 -16.90 7.04
CA ALA A 81 9.53 -15.64 7.79
C ALA A 81 8.08 -15.13 7.95
N THR A 82 7.72 -14.67 9.15
CA THR A 82 6.36 -14.23 9.40
C THR A 82 6.25 -13.13 10.45
N THR A 83 5.30 -12.23 10.24
CA THR A 83 4.88 -11.16 11.15
C THR A 83 3.49 -11.44 11.74
N ARG A 84 2.95 -12.64 11.48
CA ARG A 84 1.59 -13.00 11.83
C ARG A 84 1.45 -13.21 13.34
N ALA A 85 0.35 -12.75 13.91
CA ALA A 85 0.07 -12.94 15.32
C ALA A 85 0.04 -14.44 15.68
N ASN A 86 0.54 -14.74 16.88
CA ASN A 86 0.75 -16.08 17.41
C ASN A 86 1.72 -16.95 16.60
N CYS A 87 2.56 -16.36 15.74
CA CYS A 87 3.72 -17.10 15.26
C CYS A 87 4.63 -17.47 16.43
N THR A 88 5.39 -18.54 16.23
CA THR A 88 6.43 -19.00 17.16
C THR A 88 7.65 -19.39 16.33
N ARG A 89 8.72 -19.84 16.96
CA ARG A 89 9.92 -20.32 16.25
C ARG A 89 9.65 -21.54 15.34
N THR A 90 8.55 -22.26 15.58
CA THR A 90 8.22 -23.50 14.88
C THR A 90 6.89 -23.43 14.13
N SER A 91 6.20 -22.28 14.16
CA SER A 91 4.93 -22.08 13.46
C SER A 91 4.80 -20.67 12.91
N VAL A 92 4.33 -20.54 11.67
CA VAL A 92 4.11 -19.24 10.99
C VAL A 92 2.91 -18.45 11.54
N GLY A 93 2.16 -18.99 12.50
CA GLY A 93 1.00 -18.31 13.07
C GLY A 93 -0.19 -18.19 12.10
N SER A 94 -1.30 -17.65 12.60
CA SER A 94 -2.57 -17.61 11.86
C SER A 94 -3.42 -16.35 12.08
N GLY A 95 -2.96 -15.39 12.89
CA GLY A 95 -3.68 -14.14 13.15
C GLY A 95 -3.45 -13.04 12.09
N GLY A 96 -3.71 -11.79 12.47
CA GLY A 96 -3.36 -10.63 11.64
C GLY A 96 -1.85 -10.39 11.60
N GLU A 97 -1.37 -9.63 10.62
CA GLU A 97 0.03 -9.22 10.52
C GLU A 97 0.32 -8.06 11.48
N ALA A 98 1.46 -8.11 12.16
CA ALA A 98 1.96 -7.04 13.02
C ALA A 98 2.99 -6.21 12.24
N ALA A 99 3.04 -4.89 12.51
CA ALA A 99 3.99 -3.96 11.89
C ALA A 99 5.45 -4.23 12.33
N GLY A 100 6.00 -5.37 11.94
CA GLY A 100 7.31 -5.89 12.27
C GLY A 100 8.07 -6.34 11.03
N ILE A 101 9.29 -6.81 11.24
CA ILE A 101 10.22 -7.24 10.19
C ILE A 101 10.67 -8.66 10.52
N ALA A 102 10.34 -9.61 9.66
CA ALA A 102 10.80 -10.99 9.74
C ALA A 102 11.66 -11.34 8.53
N ILE A 103 12.90 -11.75 8.77
CA ILE A 103 13.84 -12.17 7.73
C ILE A 103 14.42 -13.53 8.10
N ASN A 104 14.33 -14.52 7.23
CA ASN A 104 14.90 -15.85 7.47
C ASN A 104 15.74 -16.39 6.30
N ASN A 105 16.45 -17.50 6.54
CA ASN A 105 17.22 -18.27 5.55
C ASN A 105 16.88 -19.78 5.64
N GLU A 106 17.68 -20.67 5.06
CA GLU A 106 17.44 -22.12 4.84
C GLU A 106 16.97 -22.94 6.07
N SER A 107 17.05 -22.43 7.31
CA SER A 107 16.54 -23.07 8.53
C SER A 107 15.43 -22.24 9.22
N GLY A 108 14.32 -21.98 8.53
CA GLY A 108 13.19 -21.15 9.02
C GLY A 108 12.56 -21.66 10.34
N ILE A 109 11.93 -20.86 11.20
CA ILE A 109 11.10 -19.65 11.02
C ILE A 109 11.71 -18.44 11.75
N ALA A 110 11.52 -17.25 11.18
CA ALA A 110 11.70 -15.98 11.88
C ALA A 110 10.33 -15.39 12.20
N CYS A 111 9.99 -15.29 13.47
CA CYS A 111 8.70 -14.79 13.93
C CYS A 111 8.83 -13.38 14.52
N ALA A 112 8.15 -12.39 13.95
CA ALA A 112 8.06 -11.02 14.45
C ALA A 112 6.58 -10.64 14.68
N SER A 113 5.94 -11.28 15.67
CA SER A 113 4.49 -11.17 15.90
C SER A 113 4.05 -9.94 16.69
N ALA A 114 4.98 -9.14 17.20
CA ALA A 114 4.68 -7.94 17.97
C ALA A 114 4.87 -6.66 17.14
N ILE A 115 4.20 -5.58 17.56
CA ILE A 115 4.30 -4.27 16.93
C ILE A 115 5.75 -3.77 17.02
N GLU A 116 6.28 -3.28 15.90
CA GLU A 116 7.65 -2.75 15.78
C GLU A 116 8.74 -3.77 16.18
N SER A 117 8.43 -5.07 16.14
CA SER A 117 9.41 -6.13 16.41
C SER A 117 10.24 -6.47 15.18
N ILE A 118 11.49 -6.86 15.40
CA ILE A 118 12.43 -7.26 14.35
C ILE A 118 12.98 -8.65 14.67
N ALA A 119 12.83 -9.59 13.76
CA ALA A 119 13.36 -10.94 13.84
C ALA A 119 14.19 -11.25 12.59
N ILE A 120 15.51 -11.40 12.73
CA ILE A 120 16.41 -11.73 11.63
C ILE A 120 17.18 -13.02 11.94
N GLY A 121 16.94 -14.06 11.15
CA GLY A 121 17.67 -15.32 11.19
C GLY A 121 16.78 -16.57 11.24
N ALA A 122 17.23 -17.61 11.92
CA ALA A 122 16.68 -18.96 11.85
C ALA A 122 16.19 -19.45 13.22
N ASN A 123 15.00 -20.06 13.24
CA ASN A 123 14.34 -20.54 14.45
C ASN A 123 14.33 -19.47 15.57
N ILE A 124 13.81 -18.27 15.28
CA ILE A 124 13.79 -17.13 16.21
C ILE A 124 12.37 -16.61 16.43
N ALA A 125 12.15 -15.93 17.56
CA ALA A 125 10.89 -15.25 17.84
C ALA A 125 11.09 -13.93 18.58
N ALA A 126 10.71 -12.83 17.96
CA ALA A 126 10.58 -11.49 18.52
C ALA A 126 9.10 -11.23 18.86
N GLN A 127 8.70 -11.58 20.09
CA GLN A 127 7.30 -11.50 20.53
C GLN A 127 7.03 -10.32 21.47
N GLY A 128 8.08 -9.62 21.91
CA GLY A 128 7.95 -8.37 22.67
C GLY A 128 7.77 -7.19 21.73
N GLU A 129 6.90 -6.25 22.09
CA GLU A 129 6.77 -4.98 21.35
C GLU A 129 8.12 -4.26 21.30
N GLN A 130 8.46 -3.69 20.14
CA GLN A 130 9.74 -2.98 19.94
C GLN A 130 11.00 -3.82 20.23
N SER A 131 10.87 -5.16 20.25
CA SER A 131 12.02 -6.04 20.48
C SER A 131 12.82 -6.29 19.21
N THR A 132 14.13 -6.43 19.35
CA THR A 132 15.03 -6.80 18.24
C THR A 132 15.69 -8.14 18.56
N VAL A 133 15.51 -9.12 17.67
CA VAL A 133 16.07 -10.46 17.80
C VAL A 133 16.90 -10.80 16.57
N LEU A 134 18.15 -11.21 16.78
CA LEU A 134 19.10 -11.54 15.71
C LEU A 134 19.84 -12.85 15.98
N GLY A 135 19.91 -13.70 14.95
CA GLY A 135 20.82 -14.83 14.87
C GLY A 135 20.11 -16.18 14.71
N ASN A 136 20.57 -17.21 15.41
CA ASN A 136 20.00 -18.55 15.31
C ASN A 136 19.59 -19.05 16.69
N ASP A 137 18.38 -19.59 16.80
CA ASP A 137 17.88 -20.14 18.03
C ASP A 137 17.74 -19.11 19.19
N VAL A 138 17.18 -17.93 18.95
CA VAL A 138 17.03 -16.83 19.93
C VAL A 138 15.55 -16.43 20.18
N ILE A 139 15.21 -15.94 21.38
CA ILE A 139 13.84 -15.53 21.76
C ILE A 139 13.83 -14.20 22.53
N ALA A 140 12.98 -13.27 22.11
CA ALA A 140 12.41 -12.25 22.99
C ALA A 140 10.96 -12.65 23.29
N SER A 141 10.63 -12.92 24.56
CA SER A 141 9.27 -13.33 24.94
C SER A 141 8.28 -12.17 24.83
N THR A 142 6.99 -12.45 24.98
CA THR A 142 5.94 -11.43 24.96
C THR A 142 6.10 -10.36 26.05
N SER A 143 6.81 -10.67 27.13
CA SER A 143 7.09 -9.72 28.22
C SER A 143 8.34 -8.87 27.98
N ALA A 144 9.17 -9.23 27.00
CA ALA A 144 10.44 -8.59 26.68
C ALA A 144 10.27 -7.37 25.76
N VAL A 145 9.39 -6.44 26.18
CA VAL A 145 9.15 -5.17 25.47
C VAL A 145 10.46 -4.37 25.41
N GLN A 146 10.81 -3.81 24.25
CA GLN A 146 12.06 -3.07 24.01
C GLN A 146 13.35 -3.86 24.29
N ALA A 147 13.28 -5.19 24.30
CA ALA A 147 14.45 -6.03 24.50
C ALA A 147 15.31 -6.13 23.23
N VAL A 148 16.61 -6.34 23.43
CA VAL A 148 17.55 -6.68 22.35
C VAL A 148 18.18 -8.03 22.65
N VAL A 149 17.98 -8.99 21.75
CA VAL A 149 18.47 -10.35 21.95
C VAL A 149 19.28 -10.75 20.73
N ILE A 150 20.57 -11.02 20.92
CA ILE A 150 21.47 -11.40 19.84
C ILE A 150 22.16 -12.69 20.22
N GLY A 151 22.13 -13.69 19.35
CA GLY A 151 22.85 -14.90 19.66
C GLY A 151 22.79 -15.99 18.63
N SER A 152 23.58 -17.01 18.89
CA SER A 152 23.58 -18.26 18.14
C SER A 152 23.56 -19.41 19.12
N ASN A 153 22.56 -20.27 19.00
CA ASN A 153 22.46 -21.43 19.86
C ASN A 153 22.23 -22.72 19.10
N PHE A 154 22.39 -23.82 19.85
CA PHE A 154 21.84 -25.11 19.47
C PHE A 154 20.45 -25.22 20.10
N ASN A 155 19.42 -25.40 19.27
CA ASN A 155 17.96 -25.47 19.51
C ASN A 155 17.43 -25.84 20.93
N ALA A 156 18.19 -26.56 21.76
CA ALA A 156 17.82 -26.91 23.13
C ALA A 156 17.93 -25.76 24.17
N ASN A 157 18.76 -24.73 23.94
CA ASN A 157 19.01 -23.67 24.93
C ASN A 157 18.96 -22.26 24.31
N PRO A 158 17.81 -21.69 23.95
CA PRO A 158 17.82 -20.38 23.29
C PRO A 158 18.36 -19.24 24.17
N VAL A 159 19.10 -18.29 23.56
CA VAL A 159 19.38 -16.99 24.21
C VAL A 159 18.04 -16.28 24.36
N THR A 160 17.72 -15.85 25.58
CA THR A 160 16.38 -15.37 25.92
C THR A 160 16.43 -14.04 26.66
N SER A 161 15.53 -13.13 26.32
CA SER A 161 15.17 -12.02 27.19
C SER A 161 13.70 -12.15 27.59
N ASN A 162 13.42 -11.99 28.88
CA ASN A 162 12.06 -11.89 29.43
C ASN A 162 11.80 -10.53 30.09
N GLY A 163 12.86 -9.77 30.39
CA GLY A 163 12.77 -8.44 31.00
C GLY A 163 12.52 -7.35 29.96
N LYS A 164 11.67 -6.36 30.29
CA LYS A 164 11.52 -5.19 29.42
C LYS A 164 12.81 -4.38 29.42
N GLY A 165 13.22 -3.89 28.25
CA GLY A 165 14.51 -3.25 28.03
C GLY A 165 15.70 -4.17 28.30
N GLY A 166 15.49 -5.49 28.46
CA GLY A 166 16.56 -6.44 28.73
C GLY A 166 17.41 -6.68 27.48
N VAL A 167 18.73 -6.74 27.67
CA VAL A 167 19.68 -7.05 26.61
C VAL A 167 20.34 -8.39 26.92
N ALA A 168 20.15 -9.37 26.05
CA ALA A 168 20.81 -10.67 26.16
C ALA A 168 21.64 -10.93 24.90
N ILE A 169 22.95 -11.02 25.05
CA ILE A 169 23.87 -11.28 23.95
C ILE A 169 24.69 -12.51 24.29
N GLY A 170 24.64 -13.53 23.45
CA GLY A 170 25.48 -14.69 23.70
C GLY A 170 25.38 -15.85 22.73
N SER A 171 26.17 -16.88 22.97
CA SER A 171 26.11 -18.12 22.21
C SER A 171 26.21 -19.37 23.08
N GLY A 172 25.28 -20.30 22.94
CA GLY A 172 25.35 -21.61 23.56
C GLY A 172 25.93 -22.61 22.57
N LEU A 173 27.25 -22.70 22.53
CA LEU A 173 27.98 -23.55 21.58
C LEU A 173 27.84 -25.05 21.89
N SER A 174 27.32 -25.43 23.07
CA SER A 174 27.15 -26.84 23.45
C SER A 174 25.96 -27.06 24.39
N ALA A 175 25.43 -28.29 24.41
CA ALA A 175 24.38 -28.71 25.34
C ALA A 175 24.78 -28.64 26.83
N ALA A 176 26.07 -28.39 27.12
CA ALA A 176 26.61 -28.34 28.48
C ALA A 176 26.57 -26.94 29.12
N HIS A 177 26.40 -25.87 28.32
CA HIS A 177 26.41 -24.50 28.81
C HIS A 177 25.04 -23.85 28.64
N SER A 178 24.63 -23.08 29.66
CA SER A 178 23.41 -22.27 29.60
C SER A 178 23.65 -21.01 28.78
N SER A 179 22.63 -20.61 28.05
CA SER A 179 22.62 -19.37 27.27
C SER A 179 22.46 -18.14 28.16
N ALA A 180 22.88 -16.98 27.66
CA ALA A 180 22.61 -15.73 28.35
C ALA A 180 21.09 -15.49 28.47
N ILE A 181 20.63 -15.14 29.68
CA ILE A 181 19.23 -14.86 29.98
C ILE A 181 19.11 -13.52 30.71
N ALA A 182 18.39 -12.57 30.11
CA ALA A 182 18.09 -11.26 30.70
C ALA A 182 16.63 -11.20 31.17
N ASP A 183 16.37 -11.61 32.41
CA ASP A 183 15.00 -11.72 32.96
C ASP A 183 14.53 -10.48 33.74
N GLY A 184 15.43 -9.57 34.11
CA GLY A 184 15.07 -8.37 34.86
C GLY A 184 14.85 -7.14 33.97
N GLN A 185 14.15 -6.15 34.50
CA GLN A 185 13.96 -4.86 33.82
C GLN A 185 15.30 -4.17 33.58
N GLY A 186 15.62 -3.85 32.33
CA GLY A 186 16.88 -3.22 31.94
C GLY A 186 18.14 -4.05 32.24
N THR A 187 18.01 -5.36 32.47
CA THR A 187 19.19 -6.20 32.76
C THR A 187 20.00 -6.49 31.52
N LEU A 188 21.31 -6.62 31.70
CA LEU A 188 22.25 -7.04 30.67
C LEU A 188 22.80 -8.43 31.03
N ALA A 189 22.63 -9.40 30.13
CA ALA A 189 23.22 -10.72 30.22
C ALA A 189 24.15 -10.95 29.02
N LEU A 190 25.39 -11.35 29.31
CA LEU A 190 26.42 -11.64 28.31
C LEU A 190 26.96 -13.05 28.57
N GLY A 191 27.06 -13.89 27.53
CA GLY A 191 27.46 -15.30 27.69
C GLY A 191 27.98 -15.99 26.44
#